data_AF-A0A9Q0NP87-F1
#
_entry.id   AF-A0A9Q0NP87-F1
#
_cell.length_a   1.000
_cell.length_b   1.000
_cell.length_c   1.000
_cell.angle_alpha   90.00
_cell.angle_beta   90.00
_cell.angle_gamma   90.00
#
_symmetry.space_group_name_H-M   'P 1'
#
loop_
_entity.id
_entity.type
_entity.pdbx_description
1 polymer ?
#
loop_
_entity_poly.entity_id
_entity_poly.type
_entity_poly.pdbx_seq_one_letter_code
_entity_poly.pdbx_strand_id
1 'polypeptide(L)'
;MASSSHASIAKLKVAGTWAGLLEVETENWTVPMLREEIAKRSNMGTESINLIFAGKGKTLKNELLADDERNRRLARIKAAVTALSKRHADGALPIEDFDIQLEDQSGNKVHFSETDRLAIMTGLMLHTSGKRFSRKQMFTEALEALTMGEEAFSLCNPKSIELVDNIRILQIDMVWCYFMLRDIAWIAVAGLRLKNAREGLERAHGKDSSRFRLLQAGRTSELALYLRLELLEGVVAYHSGQFDKSRKFLASAQEKFFQLQVPDEALSLVMSMGFGEGDAKRALRMSNQDIQSAVNFLVVEREKREQKREDDIRRRNEIMQVS
;
A
#
# COMPACT_ATOMS: atom_id res chain seq x y z
N MET A 1 -6.30 1.40 53.35
CA MET A 1 -4.87 1.05 53.31
C MET A 1 -4.48 0.87 51.85
N ALA A 2 -3.64 1.77 51.33
CA ALA A 2 -3.20 1.74 49.95
C ALA A 2 -2.25 0.55 49.72
N SER A 3 -2.57 -0.32 48.76
CA SER A 3 -1.61 -1.32 48.28
C SER A 3 -0.65 -0.64 47.31
N SER A 4 0.56 -0.31 47.76
CA SER A 4 1.64 0.04 46.84
C SER A 4 2.02 -1.21 46.06
N SER A 5 1.73 -1.21 44.75
CA SER A 5 2.40 -2.11 43.82
C SER A 5 3.87 -1.68 43.78
N HIS A 6 4.73 -2.34 44.56
CA HIS A 6 6.16 -2.14 44.46
C HIS A 6 6.61 -2.52 43.05
N ALA A 7 6.94 -1.52 42.22
CA ALA A 7 7.56 -1.72 40.92
C ALA A 7 8.85 -2.54 41.12
N SER A 8 8.95 -3.68 40.44
CA SER A 8 10.13 -4.53 40.53
C SER A 8 11.30 -3.91 39.74
N ILE A 9 12.18 -3.20 40.46
CA ILE A 9 13.43 -2.67 39.91
C ILE A 9 14.38 -3.85 39.69
N ALA A 10 14.73 -4.12 38.44
CA ALA A 10 15.75 -5.10 38.07
C ALA A 10 17.03 -4.40 37.60
N LYS A 11 18.17 -4.96 38.02
CA LYS A 11 19.50 -4.55 37.56
C LYS A 11 19.83 -5.31 36.28
N LEU A 12 19.71 -4.66 35.13
CA LEU A 12 20.16 -5.18 33.84
C LEU A 12 21.65 -4.94 33.67
N LYS A 13 22.41 -6.00 33.47
CA LYS A 13 23.81 -5.90 33.05
C LYS A 13 23.86 -5.84 31.53
N VAL A 14 24.27 -4.71 30.98
CA VAL A 14 24.53 -4.54 29.55
C VAL A 14 25.99 -4.88 29.28
N ALA A 15 26.25 -5.67 28.25
CA ALA A 15 27.59 -6.03 27.79
C ALA A 15 27.64 -5.86 26.26
N GLY A 16 28.71 -5.23 25.76
CA GLY A 16 28.87 -4.93 24.33
C GLY A 16 29.48 -3.54 24.11
N THR A 17 28.97 -2.81 23.11
CA THR A 17 29.36 -1.43 22.75
C THR A 17 29.41 -0.47 23.94
N TRP A 18 28.53 -0.66 24.91
CA TRP A 18 28.62 -0.06 26.23
C TRP A 18 28.42 -1.15 27.27
N ALA A 19 29.27 -1.17 28.30
CA ALA A 19 29.20 -2.14 29.39
C ALA A 19 28.88 -1.42 30.71
N GLY A 20 27.79 -1.80 31.35
CA GLY A 20 27.36 -1.17 32.59
C GLY A 20 26.10 -1.79 33.18
N LEU A 21 25.76 -1.35 34.39
CA LEU A 21 24.54 -1.77 35.08
C LEU A 21 23.47 -0.69 34.88
N LEU A 22 22.30 -1.11 34.41
CA LEU A 22 21.12 -0.28 34.24
C LEU A 22 20.05 -0.75 35.23
N GLU A 23 19.63 0.11 36.14
CA GLU A 23 18.49 -0.16 37.02
C GLU A 23 17.22 0.24 36.27
N VAL A 24 16.38 -0.74 35.96
CA VAL A 24 15.14 -0.52 35.22
C VAL A 24 13.97 -1.17 35.93
N GLU A 25 12.82 -0.52 35.84
CA GLU A 25 11.55 -1.12 36.24
C GLU A 25 11.07 -2.03 35.11
N THR A 26 11.13 -3.34 35.33
CA THR A 26 10.87 -4.33 34.27
C THR A 26 9.44 -4.32 33.71
N GLU A 27 8.53 -3.67 34.42
CA GLU A 27 7.12 -3.53 34.05
C GLU A 27 6.85 -2.30 33.18
N ASN A 28 7.73 -1.29 33.23
CA ASN A 28 7.51 0.02 32.58
C ASN A 28 8.48 0.30 31.42
N TRP A 29 9.55 -0.48 31.29
CA TRP A 29 10.59 -0.27 30.28
C TRP A 29 10.37 -1.13 29.03
N THR A 30 10.35 -0.48 27.87
CA THR A 30 10.22 -1.14 26.55
C THR A 30 11.58 -1.30 25.87
N VAL A 31 11.66 -2.21 24.88
CA VAL A 31 12.89 -2.45 24.09
C VAL A 31 13.41 -1.17 23.40
N PRO A 32 12.58 -0.29 22.79
CA PRO A 32 13.04 0.98 22.22
C PRO A 32 13.68 1.91 23.26
N MET A 33 13.12 2.01 24.47
CA MET A 33 13.67 2.85 25.54
C MET A 33 15.04 2.37 25.99
N LEU A 34 15.25 1.05 26.04
CA LEU A 34 16.57 0.47 26.32
C LEU A 34 17.57 0.76 25.20
N ARG A 35 17.17 0.65 23.93
CA ARG A 35 18.04 0.99 22.79
C ARG A 35 18.43 2.47 22.81
N GLU A 36 17.49 3.36 23.11
CA GLU A 36 17.75 4.80 23.20
C GLU A 36 18.68 5.15 24.37
N GLU A 37 18.51 4.52 25.53
CA GLU A 37 19.37 4.75 26.69
C GLU A 37 20.80 4.23 26.45
N ILE A 38 20.93 3.08 25.79
CA ILE A 38 22.25 2.54 25.42
C ILE A 38 22.88 3.38 24.30
N ALA A 39 22.09 3.90 23.35
CA ALA A 39 22.55 4.82 22.30
C ALA A 39 23.15 6.11 22.88
N LYS A 40 22.43 6.75 23.82
CA LYS A 40 22.90 7.94 24.52
C LYS A 40 24.22 7.70 25.26
N ARG A 41 24.37 6.53 25.91
CA ARG A 41 25.57 6.19 26.69
C ARG A 41 26.74 5.66 25.86
N SER A 42 26.48 5.13 24.66
CA SER A 42 27.50 4.62 23.75
C SER A 42 27.92 5.62 22.67
N ASN A 43 27.26 6.79 22.61
CA ASN A 43 27.44 7.79 21.56
C ASN A 43 27.28 7.21 20.13
N MET A 44 26.37 6.23 19.99
CA MET A 44 26.03 5.58 18.72
C MET A 44 24.55 5.83 18.37
N GLY A 45 24.22 5.74 17.09
CA GLY A 45 22.82 5.79 16.64
C GLY A 45 22.02 4.57 17.12
N THR A 46 20.74 4.77 17.42
CA THR A 46 19.81 3.73 17.88
C THR A 46 19.71 2.54 16.93
N GLU A 47 19.83 2.81 15.63
CA GLU A 47 19.73 1.81 14.55
C GLU A 47 20.92 0.82 14.52
N SER A 48 22.04 1.16 15.17
CA SER A 48 23.27 0.35 15.16
C SER A 48 23.36 -0.61 16.35
N ILE A 49 22.41 -0.58 17.28
CA ILE A 49 22.50 -1.28 18.56
C ILE A 49 21.55 -2.46 18.58
N ASN A 50 22.08 -3.68 18.50
CA ASN A 50 21.31 -4.92 18.69
C ASN A 50 21.36 -5.39 20.15
N LEU A 51 20.19 -5.63 20.74
CA LEU A 51 20.06 -6.08 22.14
C LEU A 51 19.89 -7.60 22.20
N ILE A 52 20.71 -8.27 23.00
CA ILE A 52 20.60 -9.71 23.28
C ILE A 52 20.35 -9.88 24.78
N PHE A 53 19.22 -10.46 25.15
CA PHE A 53 18.82 -10.61 26.55
C PHE A 53 19.07 -12.03 27.07
N ALA A 54 19.91 -12.16 28.11
CA ALA A 54 20.26 -13.45 28.71
C ALA A 54 19.52 -13.77 30.04
N GLY A 55 18.48 -13.00 30.40
CA GLY A 55 17.78 -13.08 31.70
C GLY A 55 16.31 -13.55 31.64
N LYS A 56 15.69 -13.69 32.84
CA LYS A 56 14.31 -14.21 33.07
C LYS A 56 13.16 -13.20 32.84
N GLY A 57 13.39 -12.10 32.11
CA GLY A 57 12.35 -11.10 31.82
C GLY A 57 11.43 -11.57 30.68
N LYS A 58 10.30 -12.19 30.99
CA LYS A 58 9.39 -12.81 29.99
C LYS A 58 8.79 -11.79 29.01
N THR A 59 8.46 -10.59 29.48
CA THR A 59 7.86 -9.51 28.65
C THR A 59 8.86 -8.93 27.65
N LEU A 60 10.02 -8.44 28.11
CA LEU A 60 11.07 -7.92 27.22
C LEU A 60 11.60 -8.97 26.25
N LYS A 61 11.72 -10.23 26.68
CA LYS A 61 12.14 -11.33 25.81
C LYS A 61 11.15 -11.56 24.68
N ASN A 62 9.85 -11.49 24.94
CA ASN A 62 8.82 -11.65 23.91
C ASN A 62 8.81 -10.47 22.93
N GLU A 63 8.99 -9.23 23.41
CA GLU A 63 9.10 -8.05 22.55
C GLU A 63 10.34 -8.11 21.65
N LEU A 64 11.50 -8.51 22.19
CA LEU A 64 12.73 -8.71 21.42
C LEU A 64 12.57 -9.80 20.35
N LEU A 65 11.94 -10.93 20.69
CA LEU A 65 11.68 -12.00 19.72
C LEU A 65 10.74 -11.54 18.60
N ALA A 66 9.73 -10.72 18.93
CA ALA A 66 8.85 -10.12 17.93
C ALA A 66 9.57 -9.09 17.05
N ASP A 67 10.47 -8.29 17.63
CA ASP A 67 11.30 -7.31 16.92
C ASP A 67 12.33 -7.99 16.00
N ASP A 68 13.00 -9.04 16.48
CA ASP A 68 13.92 -9.86 15.68
C ASP A 68 13.21 -10.55 14.51
N GLU A 69 12.01 -11.10 14.75
CA GLU A 69 11.20 -11.72 13.70
C GLU A 69 10.74 -10.67 12.67
N ARG A 70 10.33 -9.48 13.12
CA ARG A 70 10.00 -8.34 12.25
C ARG A 70 11.19 -7.93 11.40
N ASN A 71 12.39 -7.84 11.98
CA ASN A 71 13.62 -7.46 11.29
C ASN A 71 14.06 -8.54 10.28
N ARG A 72 13.93 -9.83 10.62
CA ARG A 72 14.20 -10.93 9.67
C ARG A 72 13.23 -10.91 8.49
N ARG A 73 11.94 -10.67 8.73
CA ARG A 73 10.94 -10.52 7.66
C ARG A 73 11.28 -9.35 6.75
N LEU A 74 11.61 -8.20 7.33
CA LEU A 74 12.02 -7.02 6.58
C LEU A 74 13.26 -7.29 5.72
N ALA A 75 14.27 -7.99 6.25
CA ALA A 75 15.47 -8.36 5.50
C ALA A 75 15.15 -9.30 4.32
N ARG A 76 14.26 -10.29 4.53
CA ARG A 76 13.81 -11.20 3.47
C ARG A 76 13.04 -10.47 2.37
N ILE A 77 12.13 -9.58 2.77
CA ILE A 77 11.33 -8.76 1.86
C ILE A 77 12.24 -7.81 1.06
N LYS A 78 13.20 -7.14 1.70
CA LYS A 78 14.22 -6.32 1.01
C LYS A 78 15.01 -7.15 -0.01
N ALA A 79 15.49 -8.32 0.38
CA ALA A 79 16.24 -9.20 -0.51
C ALA A 79 15.38 -9.66 -1.70
N ALA A 80 14.10 -9.98 -1.47
CA ALA A 80 13.15 -10.37 -2.50
C ALA A 80 12.88 -9.22 -3.49
N VAL A 81 12.66 -7.99 -3.01
CA VAL A 81 12.50 -6.80 -3.86
C VAL A 81 13.75 -6.53 -4.70
N THR A 82 14.94 -6.61 -4.09
CA THR A 82 16.21 -6.43 -4.80
C THR A 82 16.39 -7.50 -5.87
N ALA A 83 16.05 -8.77 -5.57
CA ALA A 83 16.11 -9.86 -6.53
C ALA A 83 15.05 -9.75 -7.64
N LEU A 84 13.86 -9.21 -7.34
CA LEU A 84 12.80 -8.96 -8.32
C LEU A 84 13.16 -7.79 -9.25
N SER A 85 13.80 -6.75 -8.72
CA SER A 85 14.25 -5.59 -9.51
C SER A 85 15.40 -5.97 -10.45
N LYS A 86 16.33 -6.82 -10.00
CA LYS A 86 17.44 -7.32 -10.83
C LYS A 86 17.00 -8.31 -11.92
N ARG A 87 15.86 -8.99 -11.77
CA ARG A 87 15.36 -10.02 -12.71
C ARG A 87 14.53 -9.47 -13.87
N HIS A 88 14.17 -8.18 -13.87
CA HIS A 88 13.40 -7.57 -14.96
C HIS A 88 14.20 -6.41 -15.58
N ALA A 89 14.68 -6.65 -16.80
CA ALA A 89 15.67 -5.86 -17.55
C ALA A 89 15.29 -4.41 -17.93
N ASP A 90 14.24 -3.82 -17.35
CA ASP A 90 13.82 -2.45 -17.69
C ASP A 90 14.34 -1.39 -16.71
N GLY A 91 15.06 -1.75 -15.65
CA GLY A 91 15.68 -0.77 -14.73
C GLY A 91 14.70 0.23 -14.08
N ALA A 92 13.39 0.05 -14.21
CA ALA A 92 12.37 1.03 -13.85
C ALA A 92 12.11 1.15 -12.34
N LEU A 93 12.94 0.52 -11.51
CA LEU A 93 12.80 0.55 -10.07
C LEU A 93 14.11 1.07 -9.49
N PRO A 94 14.23 2.39 -9.25
CA PRO A 94 15.34 2.93 -8.48
C PRO A 94 15.17 2.40 -7.06
N ILE A 95 15.96 1.39 -6.71
CA ILE A 95 16.08 0.90 -5.33
C ILE A 95 16.79 1.96 -4.47
N GLU A 96 17.48 2.91 -5.09
CA GLU A 96 18.39 3.84 -4.42
C GLU A 96 17.78 5.21 -4.13
N ASP A 97 16.75 5.65 -4.85
CA ASP A 97 16.02 6.88 -4.52
C ASP A 97 14.80 6.56 -3.65
N PHE A 98 15.05 6.37 -2.36
CA PHE A 98 13.99 6.30 -1.37
C PHE A 98 13.20 7.59 -1.24
N ASP A 99 13.54 8.67 -1.96
CA ASP A 99 12.90 9.99 -1.89
C ASP A 99 11.49 10.06 -2.53
N ILE A 100 10.79 8.92 -2.59
CA ILE A 100 9.38 8.85 -2.93
C ILE A 100 8.60 9.48 -1.77
N GLN A 101 8.13 10.70 -2.01
CA GLN A 101 7.29 11.45 -1.08
C GLN A 101 5.93 10.73 -1.00
N LEU A 102 5.62 10.19 0.17
CA LEU A 102 4.33 9.55 0.43
C LEU A 102 3.28 10.64 0.63
N GLU A 103 2.36 10.72 -0.31
CA GLU A 103 1.20 11.60 -0.25
C GLU A 103 -0.02 10.79 0.24
N ASP A 104 -0.85 11.41 1.09
CA ASP A 104 -2.18 10.88 1.40
C ASP A 104 -3.10 10.98 0.17
N GLN A 105 -4.32 10.47 0.32
CA GLN A 105 -5.36 10.52 -0.71
C GLN A 105 -5.80 11.94 -1.13
N SER A 106 -5.34 12.98 -0.42
CA SER A 106 -5.59 14.40 -0.69
C SER A 106 -4.38 15.12 -1.26
N GLY A 107 -3.25 14.43 -1.46
CA GLY A 107 -2.00 15.02 -1.94
C GLY A 107 -1.16 15.68 -0.84
N ASN A 108 -1.51 15.49 0.44
CA ASN A 108 -0.71 16.02 1.55
C ASN A 108 0.43 15.08 1.87
N LYS A 109 1.60 15.64 2.20
CA LYS A 109 2.75 14.86 2.63
C LYS A 109 2.49 14.25 4.01
N VAL A 110 2.61 12.93 4.11
CA VAL A 110 2.48 12.23 5.39
C VAL A 110 3.86 11.81 5.88
N HIS A 111 4.15 12.11 7.14
CA HIS A 111 5.39 11.71 7.78
C HIS A 111 5.18 10.34 8.45
N PHE A 112 5.92 9.34 7.98
CA PHE A 112 5.94 7.99 8.55
C PHE A 112 7.28 7.75 9.24
N SER A 113 7.34 6.79 10.17
CA SER A 113 8.64 6.29 10.65
C SER A 113 9.41 5.68 9.47
N GLU A 114 10.74 5.63 9.57
CA GLU A 114 11.59 5.06 8.51
C GLU A 114 11.21 3.59 8.23
N THR A 115 10.89 2.84 9.28
CA THR A 115 10.43 1.45 9.20
C THR A 115 9.08 1.31 8.50
N ASP A 116 8.10 2.17 8.82
CA ASP A 116 6.78 2.15 8.17
C ASP A 116 6.86 2.63 6.73
N ARG A 117 7.62 3.71 6.44
CA ARG A 117 7.86 4.22 5.09
C ARG A 117 8.42 3.13 4.20
N LEU A 118 9.46 2.45 4.66
CA LEU A 118 10.10 1.36 3.92
C LEU A 118 9.14 0.20 3.65
N ALA A 119 8.36 -0.21 4.65
CA ALA A 119 7.40 -1.30 4.53
C ALA A 119 6.25 -0.94 3.57
N ILE A 120 5.70 0.27 3.66
CA ILE A 120 4.70 0.80 2.73
C ILE A 120 5.26 0.82 1.30
N MET A 121 6.43 1.45 1.11
CA MET A 121 7.09 1.53 -0.20
C MET A 121 7.30 0.15 -0.82
N THR A 122 7.75 -0.80 0.00
CA THR A 122 7.93 -2.17 -0.44
C THR A 122 6.61 -2.81 -0.87
N GLY A 123 5.56 -2.69 -0.05
CA GLY A 123 4.23 -3.21 -0.38
C GLY A 123 3.69 -2.63 -1.70
N LEU A 124 3.86 -1.33 -1.92
CA LEU A 124 3.45 -0.65 -3.15
C LEU A 124 4.21 -1.13 -4.39
N MET A 125 5.53 -1.30 -4.28
CA MET A 125 6.37 -1.81 -5.37
C MET A 125 6.01 -3.26 -5.73
N LEU A 126 5.78 -4.09 -4.72
CA LEU A 126 5.37 -5.48 -4.90
C LEU A 126 3.97 -5.58 -5.52
N HIS A 127 3.04 -4.71 -5.12
CA HIS A 127 1.73 -4.60 -5.76
C HIS A 127 1.84 -4.24 -7.24
N THR A 128 2.68 -3.27 -7.58
CA THR A 128 2.94 -2.86 -8.97
C THR A 128 3.54 -4.01 -9.79
N SER A 129 4.47 -4.77 -9.19
CA SER A 129 5.05 -5.97 -9.80
C SER A 129 3.99 -7.05 -10.03
N GLY A 130 3.12 -7.30 -9.05
CA GLY A 130 2.00 -8.23 -9.16
C GLY A 130 1.04 -7.88 -10.29
N LYS A 131 0.70 -6.58 -10.46
CA LYS A 131 -0.09 -6.10 -11.61
C LYS A 131 0.61 -6.35 -12.94
N ARG A 132 1.93 -6.14 -13.01
CA ARG A 132 2.73 -6.42 -14.21
C ARG A 132 2.73 -7.90 -14.57
N PHE A 133 2.91 -8.78 -13.59
CA PHE A 133 2.84 -10.24 -13.80
C PHE A 133 1.44 -10.68 -14.24
N SER A 134 0.39 -10.11 -13.64
CA SER A 134 -1.00 -10.37 -14.02
C SER A 134 -1.28 -10.02 -15.48
N ARG A 135 -0.75 -8.90 -15.98
CA ARG A 135 -0.85 -8.51 -17.41
C ARG A 135 -0.15 -9.48 -18.36
N LYS A 136 0.91 -10.15 -17.87
CA LYS A 136 1.64 -11.19 -18.60
C LYS A 136 1.06 -12.60 -18.42
N GLN A 137 -0.09 -12.73 -17.72
CA GLN A 137 -0.73 -14.00 -17.39
C GLN A 137 0.12 -14.93 -16.50
N MET A 138 1.13 -14.39 -15.82
CA MET A 138 1.99 -15.09 -14.87
C MET A 138 1.35 -15.05 -13.47
N PHE A 139 0.26 -15.79 -13.28
CA PHE A 139 -0.59 -15.64 -12.09
C PHE A 139 0.02 -16.21 -10.81
N THR A 140 0.89 -17.21 -10.90
CA THR A 140 1.63 -17.75 -9.74
C THR A 140 2.60 -16.70 -9.20
N GLU A 141 3.42 -16.13 -10.07
CA GLU A 141 4.38 -15.08 -9.73
C GLU A 141 3.68 -13.79 -9.31
N ALA A 142 2.53 -13.48 -9.92
CA ALA A 142 1.69 -12.38 -9.47
C ALA A 142 1.22 -12.60 -8.03
N LEU A 143 0.71 -13.78 -7.71
CA LEU A 143 0.23 -14.11 -6.38
C LEU A 143 1.35 -14.09 -5.33
N GLU A 144 2.54 -14.61 -5.65
CA GLU A 144 3.72 -14.53 -4.79
C GLU A 144 4.09 -13.08 -4.49
N ALA A 145 4.17 -12.24 -5.52
CA ALA A 145 4.48 -10.82 -5.36
C ALA A 145 3.43 -10.09 -4.51
N LEU A 146 2.14 -10.35 -4.74
CA LEU A 146 1.05 -9.76 -3.97
C LEU A 146 1.06 -10.23 -2.51
N THR A 147 1.38 -11.50 -2.26
CA THR A 147 1.48 -12.06 -0.90
C THR A 147 2.64 -11.43 -0.13
N MET A 148 3.82 -11.29 -0.76
CA MET A 148 4.94 -10.56 -0.16
C MET A 148 4.59 -9.09 0.09
N GLY A 149 3.79 -8.47 -0.79
CA GLY A 149 3.29 -7.11 -0.60
C GLY A 149 2.37 -6.99 0.62
N GLU A 150 1.43 -7.92 0.79
CA GLU A 150 0.58 -8.03 1.97
C GLU A 150 1.40 -8.21 3.25
N GLU A 151 2.41 -9.07 3.24
CA GLU A 151 3.33 -9.25 4.36
C GLU A 151 4.07 -7.95 4.69
N ALA A 152 4.54 -7.21 3.69
CA ALA A 152 5.20 -5.92 3.90
C ALA A 152 4.26 -4.93 4.59
N PHE A 153 3.01 -4.83 4.14
CA PHE A 153 2.02 -3.97 4.79
C PHE A 153 1.72 -4.41 6.23
N SER A 154 1.73 -5.71 6.53
CA SER A 154 1.50 -6.21 7.90
C SER A 154 2.57 -5.78 8.91
N LEU A 155 3.74 -5.34 8.44
CA LEU A 155 4.81 -4.82 9.29
C LEU A 155 4.55 -3.37 9.72
N CYS A 156 3.67 -2.63 9.04
CA CYS A 156 3.41 -1.24 9.35
C CYS A 156 2.50 -1.07 10.58
N ASN A 157 2.56 0.09 11.24
CA ASN A 157 1.56 0.44 12.24
C ASN A 157 0.15 0.44 11.61
N PRO A 158 -0.86 -0.21 12.21
CA PRO A 158 -2.23 -0.23 11.70
C PRO A 158 -2.81 1.16 11.38
N LYS A 159 -2.43 2.21 12.14
CA LYS A 159 -2.85 3.59 11.86
C LYS A 159 -2.22 4.16 10.59
N SER A 160 -0.97 3.81 10.30
CA SER A 160 -0.26 4.18 9.06
C SER A 160 -0.90 3.51 7.84
N ILE A 161 -1.40 2.28 8.02
CA ILE A 161 -2.08 1.50 6.98
C ILE A 161 -3.46 2.06 6.63
N GLU A 162 -4.19 2.63 7.60
CA GLU A 162 -5.51 3.21 7.34
C GLU A 162 -5.49 4.35 6.31
N LEU A 163 -4.32 4.97 6.10
CA LEU A 163 -4.09 6.02 5.10
C LEU A 163 -3.77 5.45 3.70
N VAL A 164 -3.62 4.12 3.58
CA VAL A 164 -3.19 3.45 2.35
C VAL A 164 -4.34 2.59 1.80
N ASP A 165 -5.09 3.13 0.83
CA ASP A 165 -6.18 2.43 0.13
C ASP A 165 -5.71 1.15 -0.61
N ASN A 166 -4.41 1.07 -0.88
CA ASN A 166 -3.82 0.04 -1.74
C ASN A 166 -3.94 -1.38 -1.18
N ILE A 167 -4.15 -1.57 0.13
CA ILE A 167 -4.38 -2.91 0.67
C ILE A 167 -5.67 -3.52 0.14
N ARG A 168 -6.76 -2.75 0.04
CA ARG A 168 -8.05 -3.27 -0.44
C ARG A 168 -7.96 -3.64 -1.92
N ILE A 169 -7.24 -2.83 -2.70
CA ILE A 169 -6.97 -3.11 -4.10
C ILE A 169 -6.09 -4.35 -4.25
N LEU A 170 -5.07 -4.51 -3.39
CA LEU A 170 -4.22 -5.70 -3.35
C LEU A 170 -5.04 -6.96 -3.08
N GLN A 171 -5.99 -6.93 -2.13
CA GLN A 171 -6.90 -8.06 -1.87
C GLN A 171 -7.69 -8.47 -3.12
N ILE A 172 -8.23 -7.49 -3.86
CA ILE A 172 -8.99 -7.73 -5.09
C ILE A 172 -8.08 -8.37 -6.16
N ASP A 173 -6.86 -7.87 -6.32
CA ASP A 173 -5.88 -8.41 -7.27
C ASP A 173 -5.41 -9.83 -6.89
N MET A 174 -5.30 -10.16 -5.60
CA MET A 174 -5.01 -11.53 -5.14
C MET A 174 -6.14 -12.49 -5.50
N VAL A 175 -7.39 -12.08 -5.28
CA VAL A 175 -8.55 -12.91 -5.62
C VAL A 175 -8.67 -13.12 -7.12
N TRP A 176 -8.35 -12.11 -7.93
CA TRP A 176 -8.21 -12.29 -9.37
C TRP A 176 -7.18 -13.40 -9.71
N CYS A 177 -6.02 -13.40 -9.06
CA CYS A 177 -5.01 -14.44 -9.25
C CYS A 177 -5.54 -15.82 -8.84
N TYR A 178 -6.25 -15.94 -7.71
CA TYR A 178 -6.86 -17.22 -7.29
C TYR A 178 -7.78 -17.80 -8.37
N PHE A 179 -8.65 -16.98 -8.97
CA PHE A 179 -9.56 -17.45 -10.01
C PHE A 179 -8.85 -17.80 -11.31
N MET A 180 -7.78 -17.06 -11.65
CA MET A 180 -6.99 -17.36 -12.83
C MET A 180 -6.13 -18.63 -12.70
N LEU A 181 -5.74 -18.98 -11.48
CA LEU A 181 -5.13 -20.26 -11.16
C LEU A 181 -6.15 -21.42 -11.15
N ARG A 182 -7.45 -21.13 -11.18
CA ARG A 182 -8.56 -22.10 -11.27
C ARG A 182 -8.59 -23.11 -10.12
N ASP A 183 -8.05 -22.75 -8.98
CA ASP A 183 -8.02 -23.61 -7.80
C ASP A 183 -9.19 -23.25 -6.87
N ILE A 184 -10.15 -24.18 -6.80
CA ILE A 184 -11.38 -24.05 -6.00
C ILE A 184 -11.11 -24.04 -4.49
N ALA A 185 -9.94 -24.49 -4.03
CA ALA A 185 -9.59 -24.46 -2.62
C ALA A 185 -9.57 -23.02 -2.07
N TRP A 186 -9.33 -22.03 -2.94
CA TRP A 186 -9.26 -20.62 -2.55
C TRP A 186 -10.63 -19.94 -2.44
N ILE A 187 -11.75 -20.59 -2.78
CA ILE A 187 -13.08 -19.93 -2.81
C ILE A 187 -13.45 -19.32 -1.45
N ALA A 188 -13.24 -20.07 -0.36
CA ALA A 188 -13.57 -19.59 0.98
C ALA A 188 -12.69 -18.40 1.40
N VAL A 189 -11.38 -18.48 1.11
CA VAL A 189 -10.42 -17.41 1.37
C VAL A 189 -10.75 -16.18 0.52
N ALA A 190 -11.09 -16.38 -0.75
CA ALA A 190 -11.50 -15.33 -1.68
C ALA A 190 -12.71 -14.55 -1.15
N GLY A 191 -13.74 -15.26 -0.67
CA GLY A 191 -14.92 -14.62 -0.08
C GLY A 191 -14.59 -13.73 1.12
N LEU A 192 -13.71 -14.20 2.02
CA LEU A 192 -13.26 -13.41 3.16
C LEU A 192 -12.46 -12.18 2.73
N ARG A 193 -11.54 -12.34 1.78
CA ARG A 193 -10.71 -11.25 1.24
C ARG A 193 -11.57 -10.18 0.56
N LEU A 194 -12.56 -10.56 -0.25
CA LEU A 194 -13.47 -9.62 -0.91
C LEU A 194 -14.36 -8.89 0.09
N LYS A 195 -14.89 -9.58 1.11
CA LYS A 195 -15.65 -8.94 2.18
C LYS A 195 -14.81 -7.89 2.92
N ASN A 196 -13.58 -8.25 3.29
CA ASN A 196 -12.65 -7.30 3.89
C ASN A 196 -12.33 -6.13 2.95
N ALA A 197 -12.15 -6.39 1.66
CA ALA A 197 -11.93 -5.32 0.67
C ALA A 197 -13.12 -4.36 0.63
N ARG A 198 -14.35 -4.88 0.54
CA ARG A 198 -15.60 -4.12 0.53
C ARG A 198 -15.75 -3.24 1.77
N GLU A 199 -15.70 -3.82 2.96
CA GLU A 199 -15.81 -3.07 4.23
C GLU A 199 -14.70 -2.01 4.38
N GLY A 200 -13.55 -2.25 3.76
CA GLY A 200 -12.45 -1.31 3.69
C GLY A 200 -12.74 -0.11 2.83
N LEU A 201 -13.17 -0.37 1.60
CA LEU A 201 -13.53 0.65 0.63
C LEU A 201 -14.71 1.46 1.14
N GLU A 202 -15.76 0.81 1.66
CA GLU A 202 -16.92 1.49 2.24
C GLU A 202 -16.54 2.38 3.43
N ARG A 203 -15.59 1.96 4.28
CA ARG A 203 -15.07 2.82 5.36
C ARG A 203 -14.26 4.00 4.85
N ALA A 204 -13.37 3.77 3.88
CA ALA A 204 -12.56 4.82 3.28
C ALA A 204 -13.44 5.86 2.57
N HIS A 205 -14.48 5.41 1.87
CA HIS A 205 -15.43 6.27 1.16
C HIS A 205 -16.53 6.86 2.07
N GLY A 206 -16.83 6.23 3.21
CA GLY A 206 -17.89 6.61 4.14
C GLY A 206 -17.50 7.65 5.19
N LYS A 207 -16.23 7.68 5.64
CA LYS A 207 -15.71 8.76 6.52
C LYS A 207 -15.71 10.11 5.80
N ASP A 208 -15.42 10.12 4.51
CA ASP A 208 -15.55 11.28 3.63
C ASP A 208 -16.92 11.28 2.92
N SER A 209 -18.01 11.43 3.66
CA SER A 209 -19.40 11.45 3.13
C SER A 209 -19.71 12.59 2.12
N SER A 210 -18.73 13.43 1.78
CA SER A 210 -18.72 14.30 0.60
C SER A 210 -18.34 13.53 -0.67
N ARG A 211 -17.47 12.52 -0.58
CA ARG A 211 -16.98 11.69 -1.68
C ARG A 211 -18.01 10.69 -2.17
N PHE A 212 -18.80 10.03 -1.30
CA PHE A 212 -19.91 9.16 -1.76
C PHE A 212 -21.01 9.92 -2.53
N ARG A 213 -21.26 11.19 -2.18
CA ARG A 213 -22.17 12.07 -2.96
C ARG A 213 -21.51 12.62 -4.23
N LEU A 214 -20.20 12.87 -4.21
CA LEU A 214 -19.39 13.16 -5.41
C LEU A 214 -19.10 11.92 -6.28
N LEU A 215 -19.35 10.71 -5.78
CA LEU A 215 -19.14 9.44 -6.49
C LEU A 215 -20.28 9.13 -7.47
N GLN A 216 -21.46 9.72 -7.26
CA GLN A 216 -22.44 9.87 -8.34
C GLN A 216 -21.96 10.85 -9.43
N ALA A 217 -20.93 11.67 -9.17
CA ALA A 217 -20.37 12.65 -10.11
C ALA A 217 -19.05 12.20 -10.76
N GLY A 218 -19.01 10.97 -11.29
CA GLY A 218 -18.18 10.69 -12.48
C GLY A 218 -16.69 10.35 -12.29
N ARG A 219 -16.18 10.01 -11.09
CA ARG A 219 -14.80 9.51 -10.98
C ARG A 219 -14.69 8.01 -11.27
N THR A 220 -14.37 7.69 -12.51
CA THR A 220 -14.18 6.35 -13.11
C THR A 220 -13.32 5.38 -12.31
N SER A 221 -12.29 5.86 -11.62
CA SER A 221 -11.30 5.02 -10.96
C SER A 221 -11.93 4.16 -9.86
N GLU A 222 -12.92 4.72 -9.15
CA GLU A 222 -13.63 4.03 -8.07
C GLU A 222 -14.70 3.11 -8.66
N LEU A 223 -15.39 3.55 -9.72
CA LEU A 223 -16.35 2.73 -10.46
C LEU A 223 -15.71 1.45 -11.03
N ALA A 224 -14.51 1.57 -11.62
CA ALA A 224 -13.75 0.42 -12.12
C ALA A 224 -13.29 -0.53 -11.01
N LEU A 225 -13.03 0.00 -9.80
CA LEU A 225 -12.67 -0.82 -8.64
C LEU A 225 -13.88 -1.61 -8.14
N TYR A 226 -15.03 -0.96 -7.98
CA TYR A 226 -16.29 -1.62 -7.59
C TYR A 226 -16.77 -2.62 -8.63
N LEU A 227 -16.60 -2.33 -9.92
CA LEU A 227 -16.86 -3.30 -11.00
C LEU A 227 -16.09 -4.61 -10.75
N ARG A 228 -14.77 -4.52 -10.52
CA ARG A 228 -13.94 -5.70 -10.27
C ARG A 228 -14.35 -6.42 -9.00
N LEU A 229 -14.58 -5.69 -7.92
CA LEU A 229 -15.01 -6.25 -6.63
C LEU A 229 -16.31 -7.04 -6.80
N GLU A 230 -17.35 -6.43 -7.36
CA GLU A 230 -18.67 -7.04 -7.51
C GLU A 230 -18.66 -8.21 -8.50
N LEU A 231 -17.86 -8.13 -9.56
CA LEU A 231 -17.66 -9.25 -10.47
C LEU A 231 -17.12 -10.48 -9.72
N LEU A 232 -16.05 -10.28 -8.92
CA LEU A 232 -15.43 -11.35 -8.15
C LEU A 232 -16.34 -11.88 -7.04
N GLU A 233 -17.09 -11.02 -6.36
CA GLU A 233 -18.09 -11.41 -5.36
C GLU A 233 -19.22 -12.24 -5.99
N GLY A 234 -19.64 -11.88 -7.21
CA GLY A 234 -20.60 -12.64 -7.99
C GLY A 234 -20.12 -14.07 -8.29
N VAL A 235 -18.83 -14.22 -8.63
CA VAL A 235 -18.19 -15.53 -8.86
C VAL A 235 -18.11 -16.35 -7.56
N VAL A 236 -17.63 -15.75 -6.45
CA VAL A 236 -17.61 -16.44 -5.15
C VAL A 236 -19.02 -16.90 -4.74
N ALA A 237 -20.01 -16.01 -4.87
CA ALA A 237 -21.39 -16.31 -4.50
C ALA A 237 -21.97 -17.46 -5.34
N TYR A 238 -21.66 -17.51 -6.63
CA TYR A 238 -22.07 -18.60 -7.52
C TYR A 238 -21.52 -19.94 -7.04
N HIS A 239 -20.20 -20.01 -6.82
CA HIS A 239 -19.55 -21.24 -6.37
C HIS A 239 -19.88 -21.63 -4.93
N SER A 240 -20.39 -20.69 -4.14
CA SER A 240 -20.88 -20.93 -2.77
C SER A 240 -22.37 -21.29 -2.71
N GLY A 241 -23.04 -21.49 -3.85
CA GLY A 241 -24.47 -21.83 -3.94
C GLY A 241 -25.44 -20.67 -3.63
N GLN A 242 -24.95 -19.44 -3.53
CA GLN A 242 -25.74 -18.24 -3.23
C GLN A 242 -26.16 -17.53 -4.53
N PHE A 243 -26.97 -18.20 -5.34
CA PHE A 243 -27.33 -17.75 -6.69
C PHE A 243 -28.04 -16.39 -6.73
N ASP A 244 -28.90 -16.09 -5.76
CA ASP A 244 -29.59 -14.78 -5.70
C ASP A 244 -28.60 -13.63 -5.48
N LYS A 245 -27.60 -13.83 -4.60
CA LYS A 245 -26.56 -12.84 -4.38
C LYS A 245 -25.64 -12.72 -5.59
N SER A 246 -25.28 -13.85 -6.19
CA SER A 246 -24.48 -13.86 -7.42
C SER A 246 -25.15 -13.04 -8.52
N ARG A 247 -26.45 -13.27 -8.77
CA ARG A 247 -27.23 -12.50 -9.76
C ARG A 247 -27.21 -11.00 -9.47
N LYS A 248 -27.41 -10.60 -8.21
CA LYS A 248 -27.38 -9.19 -7.80
C LYS A 248 -26.01 -8.54 -8.05
N PHE A 249 -24.94 -9.19 -7.61
CA PHE A 249 -23.58 -8.68 -7.81
C PHE A 249 -23.20 -8.59 -9.28
N LEU A 250 -23.52 -9.63 -10.08
CA LEU A 250 -23.22 -9.64 -11.51
C LEU A 250 -24.05 -8.61 -12.30
N ALA A 251 -25.32 -8.40 -11.95
CA ALA A 251 -26.15 -7.36 -12.57
C ALA A 251 -25.60 -5.95 -12.27
N SER A 252 -25.23 -5.71 -11.01
CA SER A 252 -24.59 -4.46 -10.58
C SER A 252 -23.23 -4.24 -11.27
N ALA A 253 -22.40 -5.28 -11.38
CA ALA A 253 -21.15 -5.23 -12.13
C ALA A 253 -21.41 -4.92 -13.61
N GLN A 254 -22.40 -5.55 -14.24
CA GLN A 254 -22.75 -5.29 -15.64
C GLN A 254 -23.17 -3.83 -15.88
N GLU A 255 -23.97 -3.25 -14.99
CA GLU A 255 -24.35 -1.83 -15.08
C GLU A 255 -23.12 -0.91 -15.04
N LYS A 256 -22.21 -1.14 -14.08
CA LYS A 256 -20.96 -0.38 -13.97
C LYS A 256 -20.06 -0.56 -15.20
N PHE A 257 -20.04 -1.76 -15.78
CA PHE A 257 -19.30 -2.02 -17.02
C PHE A 257 -19.79 -1.15 -18.17
N PHE A 258 -21.11 -1.04 -18.37
CA PHE A 258 -21.68 -0.17 -19.41
C PHE A 258 -21.38 1.30 -19.17
N GLN A 259 -21.44 1.78 -17.92
CA GLN A 259 -21.06 3.16 -17.59
C GLN A 259 -19.59 3.48 -17.90
N LEU A 260 -18.70 2.48 -17.80
CA LEU A 260 -17.26 2.61 -18.06
C LEU A 260 -16.88 2.53 -19.54
N GLN A 261 -17.80 2.11 -20.41
CA GLN A 261 -17.56 2.09 -21.85
C GLN A 261 -17.48 3.53 -22.37
N VAL A 262 -16.55 3.77 -23.29
CA VAL A 262 -16.40 5.07 -23.94
C VAL A 262 -16.94 4.91 -25.36
N PRO A 263 -17.95 5.69 -25.77
CA PRO A 263 -18.46 5.66 -27.13
C PRO A 263 -17.36 6.02 -28.14
N ASP A 264 -17.31 5.29 -29.26
CA ASP A 264 -16.28 5.48 -30.28
C ASP A 264 -16.40 6.86 -30.94
N GLU A 265 -17.61 7.41 -31.05
CA GLU A 265 -17.88 8.74 -31.60
C GLU A 265 -17.27 9.83 -30.71
N ALA A 266 -17.48 9.74 -29.39
CA ALA A 266 -16.94 10.68 -28.43
C ALA A 266 -15.40 10.60 -28.37
N LEU A 267 -14.85 9.38 -28.42
CA LEU A 267 -13.42 9.15 -28.49
C LEU A 267 -12.79 9.75 -29.74
N SER A 268 -13.40 9.50 -30.90
CA SER A 268 -12.91 10.00 -32.20
C SER A 268 -12.90 11.52 -32.23
N LEU A 269 -13.92 12.17 -31.66
CA LEU A 269 -13.99 13.62 -31.58
C LEU A 269 -12.85 14.19 -30.73
N VAL A 270 -12.59 13.65 -29.54
CA VAL A 270 -11.47 14.11 -28.70
C VAL A 270 -10.12 13.83 -29.37
N MET A 271 -9.94 12.68 -30.01
CA MET A 271 -8.72 12.37 -30.76
C MET A 271 -8.49 13.30 -31.94
N SER A 272 -9.55 13.73 -32.63
CA SER A 272 -9.46 14.70 -33.73
C SER A 272 -8.92 16.07 -33.31
N MET A 273 -8.99 16.39 -32.01
CA MET A 273 -8.42 17.62 -31.43
C MET A 273 -6.92 17.48 -31.12
N GLY A 274 -6.29 16.36 -31.46
CA GLY A 274 -4.85 16.12 -31.33
C GLY A 274 -4.44 15.42 -30.03
N PHE A 275 -5.38 14.88 -29.27
CA PHE A 275 -5.08 14.10 -28.05
C PHE A 275 -4.86 12.61 -28.38
N GLY A 276 -3.90 11.99 -27.69
CA GLY A 276 -3.65 10.55 -27.83
C GLY A 276 -4.82 9.71 -27.29
N GLU A 277 -5.04 8.54 -27.88
CA GLU A 277 -6.16 7.64 -27.56
C GLU A 277 -6.26 7.31 -26.05
N GLY A 278 -5.13 7.03 -25.40
CA GLY A 278 -5.10 6.69 -23.98
C GLY A 278 -5.54 7.85 -23.07
N ASP A 279 -5.05 9.06 -23.35
CA ASP A 279 -5.40 10.27 -22.61
C ASP A 279 -6.86 10.66 -22.88
N ALA A 280 -7.32 10.55 -24.14
CA ALA A 280 -8.71 10.80 -24.53
C ALA A 280 -9.68 9.84 -23.83
N LYS A 281 -9.41 8.52 -23.85
CA LYS A 281 -10.20 7.51 -23.13
C LYS A 281 -10.24 7.79 -21.63
N ARG A 282 -9.11 8.17 -21.03
CA ARG A 282 -9.04 8.53 -19.61
C ARG A 282 -9.91 9.75 -19.30
N ALA A 283 -9.78 10.82 -20.09
CA ALA A 283 -10.51 12.05 -19.87
C ALA A 283 -12.02 11.87 -20.03
N LEU A 284 -12.46 11.21 -21.10
CA LEU A 284 -13.88 10.90 -21.33
C LEU A 284 -14.47 10.09 -20.19
N ARG A 285 -13.74 9.09 -19.72
CA ARG A 285 -14.13 8.32 -18.53
C ARG A 285 -14.31 9.23 -17.31
N MET A 286 -13.33 10.09 -17.02
CA MET A 286 -13.34 10.98 -15.84
C MET A 286 -14.39 12.09 -15.90
N SER A 287 -14.91 12.36 -17.08
CA SER A 287 -15.92 13.38 -17.35
C SER A 287 -17.31 12.79 -17.58
N ASN A 288 -17.55 11.53 -17.21
CA ASN A 288 -18.82 10.84 -17.46
C ASN A 288 -19.26 10.94 -18.93
N GLN A 289 -18.29 10.81 -19.84
CA GLN A 289 -18.45 10.90 -21.29
C GLN A 289 -18.85 12.30 -21.82
N ASP A 290 -18.84 13.34 -20.96
CA ASP A 290 -18.99 14.73 -21.42
C ASP A 290 -17.72 15.21 -22.12
N ILE A 291 -17.87 15.54 -23.40
CA ILE A 291 -16.75 15.89 -24.29
C ILE A 291 -16.11 17.21 -23.86
N GLN A 292 -16.92 18.20 -23.50
CA GLN A 292 -16.43 19.53 -23.11
C GLN A 292 -15.60 19.46 -21.83
N SER A 293 -16.12 18.78 -20.80
CA SER A 293 -15.40 18.54 -19.56
C SER A 293 -14.13 17.71 -19.78
N ALA A 294 -14.16 16.72 -20.67
CA ALA A 294 -12.99 15.90 -21.00
C ALA A 294 -11.88 16.72 -21.67
N VAL A 295 -12.22 17.58 -22.64
CA VAL A 295 -11.26 18.45 -23.31
C VAL A 295 -10.68 19.47 -22.33
N ASN A 296 -11.51 20.11 -21.51
CA ASN A 296 -11.04 21.05 -20.48
C ASN A 296 -10.08 20.36 -19.50
N PHE A 297 -10.39 19.14 -19.06
CA PHE A 297 -9.52 18.34 -18.21
C PHE A 297 -8.16 18.06 -18.87
N LEU A 298 -8.14 17.73 -20.16
CA LEU A 298 -6.91 17.46 -20.90
C LEU A 298 -6.04 18.71 -21.09
N VAL A 299 -6.65 19.86 -21.36
CA VAL A 299 -5.94 21.14 -21.49
C VAL A 299 -5.26 21.50 -20.17
N VAL A 300 -6.01 21.47 -19.05
CA VAL A 300 -5.47 21.76 -17.71
C VAL A 300 -4.36 20.78 -17.32
N GLU A 301 -4.51 19.49 -17.61
CA GLU A 301 -3.45 18.49 -17.37
C GLU A 301 -2.19 18.78 -18.19
N ARG A 302 -2.33 19.21 -19.44
CA ARG A 302 -1.19 19.56 -20.30
C ARG A 302 -0.45 20.78 -19.77
N GLU A 303 -1.17 21.83 -19.36
CA GLU A 303 -0.61 23.03 -18.76
C GLU A 303 0.16 22.71 -17.46
N LYS A 304 -0.44 21.90 -16.57
CA LYS A 304 0.23 21.47 -15.33
C LYS A 304 1.50 20.65 -15.58
N ARG A 305 1.50 19.77 -16.59
CA ARG A 305 2.68 18.99 -16.97
C ARG A 305 3.80 19.88 -17.51
N GLU A 306 3.46 20.91 -18.28
CA GLU A 306 4.44 21.87 -18.78
C GLU A 306 5.02 22.70 -17.63
N GLN A 307 4.17 23.25 -16.77
CA GLN A 307 4.60 24.01 -15.59
C GLN A 307 5.54 23.18 -14.70
N LYS A 308 5.21 21.91 -14.46
CA LYS A 308 6.05 21.01 -13.67
C LYS A 308 7.40 20.74 -14.33
N ARG A 309 7.46 20.59 -15.67
CA ARG A 309 8.75 20.47 -16.37
C ARG A 309 9.59 21.73 -16.23
N GLU A 310 8.99 22.91 -16.39
CA GLU A 310 9.70 24.18 -16.21
C GLU A 310 10.25 24.33 -14.79
N ASP A 311 9.46 23.97 -13.78
CA ASP A 311 9.87 23.99 -12.37
C ASP A 311 10.98 22.98 -12.07
N ASP A 312 10.89 21.77 -12.62
CA ASP A 312 11.91 20.73 -12.45
C ASP A 312 13.23 21.13 -13.14
N ILE A 313 13.17 21.77 -14.33
CA ILE A 313 14.35 22.31 -15.02
C ILE A 313 14.96 23.45 -14.19
N ARG A 314 14.16 24.37 -13.66
CA ARG A 314 14.62 25.45 -12.77
C ARG A 314 15.34 24.89 -11.54
N ARG A 315 14.72 23.95 -10.83
CA ARG A 315 15.33 23.29 -9.66
C ARG A 315 16.64 22.58 -9.99
N ARG A 316 16.72 21.86 -11.12
CA ARG A 316 17.98 21.23 -11.55
C ARG A 316 19.08 22.24 -11.82
N ASN A 317 18.75 23.37 -12.44
CA ASN A 317 19.71 24.44 -12.70
C ASN A 317 20.16 25.13 -11.42
N GLU A 318 19.28 25.35 -10.45
CA GLU A 318 19.62 25.89 -9.12
C GLU A 318 20.56 24.94 -8.36
N ILE A 319 20.31 23.63 -8.38
CA ILE A 319 21.17 22.63 -7.76
C ILE A 319 22.56 22.58 -8.42
N MET A 320 22.65 22.74 -9.75
CA MET A 320 23.93 22.81 -10.46
C MET A 320 24.69 24.11 -10.25
N GLN A 321 24.04 25.20 -9.83
CA GLN A 321 24.69 26.49 -9.54
C GLN A 321 25.22 26.61 -8.11
N VAL A 322 24.77 25.72 -7.20
CA VAL A 322 25.16 25.70 -5.78
C VAL A 322 26.16 24.58 -5.46
N SER A 323 26.47 23.71 -6.44
CA SER A 323 27.51 22.67 -6.34
C SER A 323 28.77 23.03 -7.12
#